data_AF-A0AA35UI65-F1
#
_entry.id   AF-A0AA35UI65-F1
#
_cell.length_a   1.000
_cell.length_b   1.000
_cell.length_c   1.000
_cell.angle_alpha   90.00
_cell.angle_beta   90.00
_cell.angle_gamma   90.00
#
_symmetry.space_group_name_H-M   'P 1'
#
loop_
_entity.id
_entity.type
_entity.pdbx_description
1 polymer ?
#
loop_
_entity_poly.entity_id
_entity_poly.type
_entity_poly.pdbx_seq_one_letter_code
_entity_poly.pdbx_strand_id
1 'polypeptide(L)'
;MMDGMEISGYRYADAGLNHSHDYLLPAVFRLLDGLNLPADRRRLFELGCGNGSVAHQLTRRGWQVTGVDPSAEGIGAANAAYPELALYSGSAYDDLAGRYGRFPAVLSLEVVEHVYFPRQYAATLFSLVEGGGPPSFPPRIMATGRTWHWH
;
A
#
# COMPACT_ATOMS: atom_id res chain seq x y z
N MET A 1 -14.85 -14.77 -28.38
CA MET A 1 -15.25 -13.39 -28.03
C MET A 1 -15.27 -13.36 -26.52
N MET A 2 -14.31 -12.69 -25.89
CA MET A 2 -14.16 -12.63 -24.43
C MET A 2 -14.92 -11.39 -23.96
N ASP A 3 -16.01 -11.60 -23.22
CA ASP A 3 -16.73 -10.53 -22.54
C ASP A 3 -15.86 -10.02 -21.40
N GLY A 4 -15.38 -8.78 -21.57
CA GLY A 4 -14.73 -8.01 -20.53
C GLY A 4 -15.75 -7.64 -19.47
N MET A 5 -15.71 -8.36 -18.35
CA MET A 5 -16.45 -8.01 -17.15
C MET A 5 -15.82 -6.74 -16.56
N GLU A 6 -16.42 -5.60 -16.88
CA GLU A 6 -16.19 -4.31 -16.20
C GLU A 6 -16.41 -4.50 -14.70
N ILE A 7 -15.31 -4.62 -13.95
CA ILE A 7 -15.28 -4.58 -12.49
C ILE A 7 -14.63 -3.25 -12.13
N SER A 8 -15.42 -2.19 -12.05
CA SER A 8 -15.06 -1.02 -11.22
C SER A 8 -16.30 -0.18 -10.95
N GLY A 9 -16.86 -0.34 -9.75
CA GLY A 9 -17.85 0.57 -9.18
C GLY A 9 -17.21 1.81 -8.53
N TYR A 10 -15.93 2.08 -8.76
CA TYR A 10 -15.26 3.28 -8.24
C TYR A 10 -15.14 4.32 -9.34
N ARG A 11 -16.04 5.30 -9.36
CA ARG A 11 -15.77 6.57 -10.04
C ARG A 11 -14.84 7.37 -9.12
N TYR A 12 -13.61 7.61 -9.55
CA TYR A 12 -12.74 8.60 -8.92
C TYR A 12 -13.23 10.00 -9.32
N ALA A 13 -14.32 10.44 -8.69
CA ALA A 13 -14.93 11.73 -8.97
C ALA A 13 -14.17 12.91 -8.36
N ASP A 14 -13.19 12.67 -7.47
CA ASP A 14 -12.46 13.76 -6.82
C ASP A 14 -10.99 13.40 -6.55
N ALA A 15 -10.12 14.37 -6.80
CA ALA A 15 -8.66 14.29 -6.59
C ALA A 15 -8.27 14.54 -5.12
N GLY A 16 -9.27 14.68 -4.24
CA GLY A 16 -9.11 14.90 -2.81
C GLY A 16 -9.06 13.62 -1.97
N LEU A 17 -8.59 13.77 -0.73
CA LEU A 17 -8.74 12.79 0.32
C LEU A 17 -10.23 12.50 0.53
N ASN A 18 -10.71 11.29 0.19
CA ASN A 18 -12.05 10.85 0.61
C ASN A 18 -12.17 10.90 2.15
N HIS A 19 -13.39 11.10 2.67
CA HIS A 19 -13.71 11.20 4.11
C HIS A 19 -13.17 10.06 5.00
N SER A 20 -12.86 8.89 4.43
CA SER A 20 -12.23 7.76 5.13
C SER A 20 -10.76 8.00 5.51
N HIS A 21 -10.04 8.85 4.77
CA HIS A 21 -8.63 9.13 5.01
C HIS A 21 -8.40 9.99 6.27
N ASP A 22 -9.33 10.89 6.60
CA ASP A 22 -9.22 11.78 7.76
C ASP A 22 -9.13 11.03 9.09
N TYR A 23 -9.77 9.86 9.17
CA TYR A 23 -9.72 9.02 10.37
C TYR A 23 -8.53 8.06 10.40
N LEU A 24 -8.13 7.53 9.25
CA LEU A 24 -7.08 6.50 9.17
C LEU A 24 -5.67 7.11 9.19
N LEU A 25 -5.44 8.23 8.51
CA LEU A 25 -4.11 8.81 8.36
C LEU A 25 -3.44 9.19 9.69
N PRO A 26 -4.12 9.79 10.68
CA PRO A 26 -3.50 10.06 11.98
C PRO A 26 -3.03 8.78 12.70
N ALA A 27 -3.73 7.66 12.52
CA ALA A 27 -3.29 6.37 13.08
C ALA A 27 -2.13 5.77 12.28
N VAL A 28 -2.18 5.85 10.95
CA VAL A 28 -1.09 5.44 10.04
C VAL A 28 0.19 6.19 10.38
N PHE A 29 0.14 7.51 10.47
CA PHE A 29 1.31 8.32 10.79
C PHE A 29 1.88 7.98 12.17
N ARG A 30 1.05 7.84 13.20
CA ARG A 30 1.54 7.44 14.54
C ARG A 30 2.27 6.09 14.52
N LEU A 31 1.75 5.13 13.77
CA LEU A 31 2.34 3.79 13.70
C LEU A 31 3.63 3.78 12.86
N LEU A 32 3.69 4.55 11.77
CA LEU A 32 4.90 4.73 10.97
C LEU A 32 5.99 5.54 11.71
N ASP A 33 5.61 6.62 12.40
CA ASP A 33 6.52 7.43 13.22
C ASP A 33 7.09 6.58 14.37
N GLY A 34 6.28 5.67 14.94
CA GLY A 34 6.69 4.70 15.96
C GLY A 34 7.70 3.65 15.49
N LEU A 35 7.94 3.49 14.18
CA LEU A 35 8.98 2.59 13.66
C LEU A 35 10.39 3.12 13.95
N ASN A 36 10.52 4.44 14.18
CA ASN A 36 11.79 5.12 14.45
C ASN A 36 12.93 4.76 13.47
N LEU A 37 12.57 4.58 12.18
CA LEU A 37 13.55 4.27 11.14
C LEU A 37 14.39 5.53 10.82
N PRO A 38 15.71 5.37 10.63
CA PRO A 38 16.54 6.46 10.13
C PRO A 38 16.09 6.86 8.73
N ALA A 39 16.34 8.13 8.35
CA ALA A 39 15.76 8.73 7.15
C ALA A 39 16.09 7.97 5.85
N ASP A 40 17.29 7.41 5.76
CA ASP A 40 17.79 6.61 4.63
C ASP A 40 17.13 5.21 4.53
N ARG A 41 16.38 4.80 5.55
CA ARG A 41 15.66 3.51 5.61
C ARG A 41 14.14 3.67 5.51
N ARG A 42 13.60 4.88 5.37
CA ARG A 42 12.14 5.12 5.25
C ARG A 42 11.62 4.79 3.85
N ARG A 43 11.61 3.51 3.49
CA ARG A 43 10.99 3.00 2.26
C ARG A 43 9.70 2.26 2.60
N LEU A 44 8.65 2.47 1.81
CA LEU A 44 7.34 1.88 2.05
C LEU A 44 6.74 1.35 0.76
N PHE A 45 6.14 0.17 0.83
CA PHE A 45 5.30 -0.34 -0.24
C PHE A 45 3.83 -0.18 0.11
N GLU A 46 3.02 0.37 -0.79
CA GLU A 46 1.58 0.52 -0.63
C GLU A 46 0.82 -0.40 -1.60
N LEU A 47 0.09 -1.38 -1.07
CA LEU A 47 -0.77 -2.27 -1.84
C LEU A 47 -2.21 -1.77 -1.78
N GLY A 48 -2.75 -1.38 -2.94
CA GLY A 48 -4.01 -0.64 -3.04
C GLY A 48 -3.79 0.87 -2.91
N CYS A 49 -2.88 1.43 -3.72
CA CYS A 49 -2.51 2.85 -3.63
C CYS A 49 -3.55 3.81 -4.23
N GLY A 50 -4.54 3.30 -4.96
CA GLY A 50 -5.64 4.06 -5.52
C GLY A 50 -5.19 5.27 -6.36
N ASN A 51 -5.71 6.45 -6.01
CA ASN A 51 -5.34 7.73 -6.64
C ASN A 51 -4.02 8.33 -6.11
N GLY A 52 -3.27 7.61 -5.29
CA GLY A 52 -1.96 8.05 -4.78
C GLY A 52 -1.98 9.14 -3.71
N SER A 53 -3.16 9.56 -3.22
CA SER A 53 -3.26 10.62 -2.21
C SER A 53 -2.53 10.28 -0.89
N VAL A 54 -2.60 9.03 -0.45
CA VAL A 54 -1.89 8.55 0.74
C VAL A 54 -0.38 8.50 0.50
N ALA A 55 0.06 7.92 -0.62
CA ALA A 55 1.46 7.95 -1.05
C ALA A 55 2.03 9.38 -1.07
N HIS A 56 1.29 10.35 -1.60
CA HIS A 56 1.70 11.75 -1.60
C HIS A 56 1.89 12.30 -0.17
N GLN A 57 0.97 12.05 0.75
CA GLN A 57 1.14 12.48 2.15
C GLN A 57 2.35 11.82 2.82
N LEU A 58 2.59 10.54 2.54
CA LEU A 58 3.73 9.80 3.10
C LEU A 58 5.06 10.33 2.57
N THR A 59 5.16 10.67 1.29
CA THR A 59 6.38 11.28 0.73
C THR A 59 6.68 12.64 1.34
N ARG A 60 5.65 13.46 1.61
CA ARG A 60 5.81 14.73 2.35
C ARG A 60 6.31 14.55 3.79
N ARG A 61 6.22 13.33 4.34
CA ARG A 61 6.76 12.95 5.66
C ARG A 61 8.12 12.24 5.58
N GLY A 62 8.74 12.23 4.40
CA GLY A 62 10.08 11.69 4.17
C GLY A 62 10.12 10.19 3.90
N TRP A 63 8.99 9.58 3.52
CA TRP A 63 8.99 8.20 3.02
C TRP A 63 9.25 8.16 1.51
N GLN A 64 10.01 7.18 1.07
CA GLN A 64 10.10 6.80 -0.35
C GLN A 64 9.04 5.71 -0.60
N VAL A 65 8.00 6.05 -1.36
CA VAL A 65 6.85 5.17 -1.56
C VAL A 65 6.88 4.55 -2.95
N THR A 66 6.73 3.24 -2.99
CA THR A 66 6.36 2.48 -4.19
C THR A 66 4.97 1.91 -3.97
N GLY A 67 4.07 2.03 -4.95
CA GLY A 67 2.69 1.56 -4.77
C GLY A 67 2.13 0.86 -6.00
N VAL A 68 1.17 -0.04 -5.77
CA VAL A 68 0.40 -0.68 -6.84
C VAL A 68 -1.10 -0.69 -6.56
N ASP A 69 -1.89 -0.61 -7.63
CA ASP A 69 -3.34 -0.74 -7.60
C ASP A 69 -3.87 -1.44 -8.87
N PRO A 70 -4.89 -2.32 -8.78
CA PRO A 70 -5.46 -2.96 -9.96
C PRO A 70 -6.31 -1.99 -10.81
N SER A 71 -6.77 -0.87 -10.25
CA SER A 71 -7.59 0.12 -10.94
C SER A 71 -6.76 0.95 -11.91
N ALA A 72 -6.96 0.72 -13.21
CA ALA A 72 -6.35 1.55 -14.25
C ALA A 72 -6.79 3.02 -14.16
N GLU A 73 -8.04 3.28 -13.74
CA GLU A 73 -8.55 4.64 -13.48
C GLU A 73 -7.82 5.29 -12.31
N GLY A 74 -7.67 4.57 -11.19
CA GLY A 74 -6.96 5.05 -10.00
C GLY A 74 -5.51 5.39 -10.30
N ILE A 75 -4.77 4.47 -10.95
CA ILE A 75 -3.39 4.71 -11.38
C ILE A 75 -3.28 5.84 -12.40
N GLY A 76 -4.24 5.95 -13.32
CA GLY A 76 -4.30 7.06 -14.27
C GLY A 76 -4.43 8.41 -13.56
N ALA A 77 -5.34 8.52 -12.60
CA ALA A 77 -5.52 9.72 -11.78
C ALA A 77 -4.28 10.02 -10.91
N ALA A 78 -3.69 8.99 -10.30
CA ALA A 78 -2.49 9.11 -9.47
C ALA A 78 -1.31 9.65 -10.26
N ASN A 79 -1.03 9.10 -11.44
CA ASN A 79 0.08 9.52 -12.28
C ASN A 79 -0.14 10.90 -12.91
N ALA A 80 -1.40 11.32 -13.10
CA ALA A 80 -1.72 12.68 -13.53
C ALA A 80 -1.52 13.72 -12.40
N ALA A 81 -1.90 13.37 -11.16
CA ALA A 81 -1.81 14.26 -10.02
C ALA A 81 -0.40 14.32 -9.40
N TYR A 82 0.33 13.21 -9.41
CA TYR A 82 1.61 13.02 -8.72
C TYR A 82 2.63 12.28 -9.62
N PRO A 83 3.03 12.88 -10.76
CA PRO A 83 3.86 12.22 -11.77
C PRO A 83 5.26 11.79 -11.27
N GLU A 84 5.71 12.33 -10.14
CA GLU A 84 6.96 11.99 -9.48
C GLU A 84 6.89 10.71 -8.62
N LEU A 85 5.68 10.22 -8.31
CA LEU A 85 5.51 9.04 -7.46
C LEU A 85 5.66 7.74 -8.24
N ALA A 86 6.26 6.74 -7.61
CA ALA A 86 6.44 5.41 -8.19
C ALA A 86 5.17 4.55 -8.01
N LEU A 87 4.09 4.89 -8.71
CA LEU A 87 2.78 4.22 -8.65
C LEU A 87 2.46 3.49 -9.96
N TYR A 88 2.08 2.21 -9.85
CA TYR A 88 1.96 1.34 -11.02
C TYR A 88 0.69 0.47 -10.98
N SER A 89 0.24 0.02 -12.15
CA SER A 89 -0.78 -1.03 -12.19
C SER A 89 -0.21 -2.37 -11.70
N GLY A 90 -0.93 -3.02 -10.79
CA GLY A 90 -0.57 -4.31 -10.22
C GLY A 90 -1.52 -4.74 -9.11
N SER A 91 -1.45 -6.00 -8.71
CA SER A 91 -2.35 -6.58 -7.71
C SER A 91 -1.62 -7.45 -6.70
N ALA A 92 -2.32 -7.85 -5.65
CA ALA A 92 -1.82 -8.80 -4.66
C ALA A 92 -1.52 -10.20 -5.22
N TYR A 93 -1.90 -10.48 -6.47
CA TYR A 93 -1.70 -11.77 -7.13
C TYR A 93 -0.44 -11.81 -8.00
N ASP A 94 0.28 -10.69 -8.12
CA ASP A 94 1.53 -10.59 -8.87
C ASP A 94 2.75 -10.92 -7.99
N ASP A 95 3.89 -11.21 -8.63
CA ASP A 95 5.19 -11.30 -7.94
C ASP A 95 5.75 -9.90 -7.62
N LEU A 96 5.11 -9.24 -6.65
CA LEU A 96 5.47 -7.88 -6.25
C LEU A 96 6.87 -7.82 -5.61
N ALA A 97 7.26 -8.84 -4.84
CA ALA A 97 8.58 -8.89 -4.20
C ALA A 97 9.71 -9.10 -5.21
N GLY A 98 9.51 -9.96 -6.23
CA GLY A 98 10.48 -10.13 -7.32
C GLY A 98 10.61 -8.87 -8.18
N ARG A 99 9.52 -8.12 -8.36
CA ARG A 99 9.49 -6.91 -9.20
C ARG A 99 10.02 -5.65 -8.51
N TYR A 100 9.65 -5.43 -7.26
CA TYR A 100 9.92 -4.17 -6.55
C TYR A 100 10.89 -4.33 -5.37
N GLY A 101 11.28 -5.58 -5.06
CA GLY A 101 12.10 -5.89 -3.90
C GLY A 101 11.29 -5.94 -2.61
N ARG A 102 12.01 -5.84 -1.49
CA ARG A 102 11.45 -5.88 -0.13
C ARG A 102 11.58 -4.54 0.57
N PHE A 103 10.67 -4.26 1.49
CA PHE A 103 10.50 -2.98 2.15
C PHE A 103 10.48 -3.13 3.67
N PRO A 104 11.04 -2.16 4.43
CA PRO A 104 10.98 -2.16 5.88
C PRO A 104 9.58 -1.90 6.43
N ALA A 105 8.68 -1.33 5.63
CA ALA A 105 7.27 -1.18 5.94
C ALA A 105 6.40 -1.48 4.70
N VAL A 106 5.28 -2.16 4.92
CA VAL A 106 4.25 -2.40 3.91
C VAL A 106 2.90 -1.95 4.47
N LEU A 107 2.20 -1.13 3.68
CA LEU A 107 0.90 -0.57 4.00
C LEU A 107 -0.16 -1.15 3.06
N SER A 108 -1.31 -1.51 3.62
CA SER A 108 -2.53 -1.76 2.88
C SER A 108 -3.72 -1.18 3.66
N LEU A 109 -4.49 -0.33 3.00
CA LEU A 109 -5.71 0.27 3.56
C LEU A 109 -6.99 -0.29 2.93
N GLU A 110 -6.85 -1.31 2.06
CA GLU A 110 -7.94 -2.00 1.38
C GLU A 110 -8.93 -2.68 2.35
N VAL A 111 -10.21 -2.73 1.95
CA VAL A 111 -11.24 -3.44 2.72
C VAL A 111 -11.22 -4.92 2.34
N VAL A 112 -11.10 -5.79 3.35
CA VAL A 112 -10.95 -7.26 3.20
C VAL A 112 -12.12 -7.91 2.43
N GLU A 113 -13.29 -7.26 2.35
CA GLU A 113 -14.45 -7.76 1.60
C GLU A 113 -14.23 -7.87 0.08
N HIS A 114 -13.26 -7.12 -0.46
CA HIS A 114 -12.84 -7.22 -1.87
C HIS A 114 -11.69 -8.21 -2.10
N VAL A 115 -11.20 -8.86 -1.04
CA VAL A 115 -10.09 -9.82 -1.12
C VAL A 115 -10.65 -11.23 -1.27
N TYR A 116 -10.79 -11.66 -2.53
CA TYR A 116 -11.29 -13.00 -2.89
C TYR A 116 -10.45 -14.16 -2.31
N PHE A 117 -9.15 -13.93 -2.03
CA PHE A 117 -8.24 -14.93 -1.47
C PHE A 117 -7.37 -14.34 -0.34
N PRO A 118 -7.89 -14.25 0.91
CA PRO A 118 -7.21 -13.56 2.01
C PRO A 118 -5.86 -14.18 2.39
N ARG A 119 -5.69 -15.49 2.20
CA ARG A 119 -4.40 -16.17 2.45
C ARG A 119 -3.33 -15.77 1.46
N GLN A 120 -3.67 -15.71 0.17
CA GLN A 120 -2.72 -15.31 -0.87
C GLN A 120 -2.36 -13.83 -0.72
N TYR A 121 -3.36 -12.98 -0.43
CA TYR A 121 -3.15 -11.57 -0.13
C TYR A 121 -2.17 -11.36 1.03
N ALA A 122 -2.38 -12.06 2.16
CA ALA A 122 -1.48 -12.00 3.31
C ALA A 122 -0.08 -12.53 2.97
N ALA A 123 0.03 -13.61 2.19
CA ALA A 123 1.32 -14.15 1.75
C ALA A 123 2.11 -13.15 0.88
N THR A 124 1.43 -12.42 -0.01
CA THR A 124 2.05 -11.36 -0.83
C THR A 124 2.52 -10.19 0.01
N LEU A 125 1.68 -9.70 0.95
CA LEU A 125 2.12 -8.65 1.89
C LEU A 125 3.34 -9.10 2.69
N PHE A 126 3.38 -10.36 3.12
CA PHE A 126 4.51 -10.92 3.85
C PHE A 126 5.78 -11.05 2.99
N SER A 127 5.65 -11.45 1.72
CA SER A 127 6.81 -11.58 0.82
C SER A 127 7.49 -10.25 0.54
N LEU A 128 6.74 -9.14 0.62
CA LEU A 128 7.21 -7.78 0.43
C LEU A 128 7.98 -7.21 1.64
N VAL A 129 7.91 -7.80 2.84
CA VAL A 129 8.61 -7.23 4.00
C VAL A 129 10.08 -7.67 4.03
N GLU A 130 10.98 -6.73 4.34
CA GLU A 130 12.38 -7.02 4.70
C GLU A 130 12.43 -7.86 5.97
N GLY A 131 13.41 -8.77 6.06
CA GLY A 131 13.76 -9.42 7.33
C GLY A 131 12.80 -10.50 7.82
N GLY A 132 12.72 -11.62 7.10
CA GLY A 132 12.25 -12.91 7.68
C GLY A 132 13.23 -13.48 8.73
N GLY A 133 13.74 -12.65 9.65
CA GLY A 133 14.83 -12.93 10.59
C GLY A 133 14.41 -12.98 12.08
N PRO A 134 15.36 -13.21 13.01
CA PRO A 134 15.15 -13.76 14.36
C PRO A 134 14.23 -12.96 15.31
N PRO A 135 13.67 -13.59 16.37
CA PRO A 135 12.51 -13.15 17.17
C PRO A 135 12.62 -11.81 17.92
N SER A 136 13.72 -11.07 17.79
CA SER A 136 13.91 -9.78 18.46
C SER A 136 13.40 -8.57 17.66
N PHE A 137 12.97 -8.74 16.40
CA PHE A 137 12.34 -7.64 15.64
C PHE A 137 11.34 -8.17 14.59
N PRO A 138 10.02 -8.17 14.85
CA PRO A 138 9.07 -8.67 13.88
C PRO A 138 8.92 -7.68 12.70
N PRO A 139 8.88 -8.17 11.45
CA PRO A 139 8.47 -7.35 10.30
C PRO A 139 7.05 -6.82 10.53
N ARG A 140 6.84 -5.50 10.44
CA ARG A 140 5.55 -4.86 10.73
C ARG A 140 4.76 -4.64 9.45
N ILE A 141 3.68 -5.39 9.30
CA ILE A 141 2.64 -5.15 8.30
C ILE A 141 1.59 -4.24 8.92
N MET A 142 1.27 -3.14 8.24
CA MET A 142 0.16 -2.28 8.60
C MET A 142 -1.00 -2.53 7.64
N ALA A 143 -2.01 -3.28 8.08
CA ALA A 143 -3.23 -3.51 7.32
C ALA A 143 -4.44 -3.04 8.13
N THR A 144 -5.29 -2.20 7.53
CA THR A 144 -6.57 -1.73 8.11
C THR A 144 -6.49 -1.18 9.54
N GLY A 145 -5.43 -0.44 9.87
CA GLY A 145 -5.24 0.18 11.19
C GLY A 145 -4.80 -0.78 12.30
N ARG A 146 -4.49 -2.04 11.99
CA ARG A 146 -3.87 -3.00 12.91
C ARG A 146 -2.41 -3.27 12.51
N THR A 147 -1.54 -3.27 13.52
CA THR A 147 -0.18 -3.81 13.39
C THR A 147 -0.22 -5.29 13.72
N TRP A 148 0.21 -6.14 12.80
CA TRP A 148 0.27 -7.58 13.03
C TRP A 148 1.62 -7.94 13.66
N HIS A 149 1.57 -8.57 14.83
CA HIS A 149 2.72 -9.14 15.52
C HIS A 149 2.59 -10.66 15.44
N TRP A 150 3.58 -11.30 14.82
CA TRP A 150 3.65 -12.76 14.75
C TRP A 150 4.47 -13.26 15.94
N HIS A 151 3.95 -14.28 16.65
CA HIS A 151 4.63 -15.02 17.72
C HIS A 151 5.24 -16.30 17.15
#